data_AF-A0A0K9F4W7-F1
#
_entry.id   AF-A0A0K9F4W7-F1
#
_cell.length_a   1.000
_cell.length_b   1.000
_cell.length_c   1.000
_cell.angle_alpha   90.00
_cell.angle_beta   90.00
_cell.angle_gamma   90.00
#
_symmetry.space_group_name_H-M   'P 1'
#
loop_
_entity.id
_entity.type
_entity.pdbx_description
1 polymer ?
#
loop_
_entity_poly.entity_id
_entity_poly.type
_entity_poly.pdbx_seq_one_letter_code
_entity_poly.pdbx_strand_id
1 'polypeptide(L)'
;MKVFKSMIFISVFALLLSSCSNFTFLNGCPDAEIEWVDVLMTNDIKYEHHFLEPANENLPITIEKGKELGKVTYRMAGSACSNHKMQNGDAAYLKEGTIIFEIKGYPTSLIIAADDAVYVANTNKNAKTAGELYPMDKLVKNIYFESTEDGKRIHTFSQSSKDTFLAAFNDLKLEDAQSLIDEGKLEGTRIFLDIELNNGVSFRRLYWSDSNTFHFGAIGNDKIKEVINYELSNLKK
;
A
#
# COMPACT_ATOMS: atom_id res chain seq x y z
N MET A 1 -63.91 -8.02 -33.66
CA MET A 1 -62.97 -9.12 -33.28
C MET A 1 -61.56 -9.04 -33.92
N LYS A 2 -61.27 -8.09 -34.83
CA LYS A 2 -59.91 -7.89 -35.40
C LYS A 2 -59.02 -6.96 -34.56
N VAL A 3 -59.60 -5.93 -33.95
CA VAL A 3 -58.85 -4.93 -33.16
C VAL A 3 -58.30 -5.51 -31.86
N PHE A 4 -59.06 -6.38 -31.19
CA PHE A 4 -58.64 -7.05 -29.95
C PHE A 4 -57.45 -8.02 -30.14
N LYS A 5 -57.34 -8.70 -31.30
CA LYS A 5 -56.19 -9.56 -31.61
C LYS A 5 -54.91 -8.77 -31.91
N SER A 6 -55.02 -7.59 -32.51
CA SER A 6 -53.86 -6.72 -32.78
C SER A 6 -53.30 -6.10 -31.51
N MET A 7 -54.15 -5.82 -30.51
CA MET A 7 -53.73 -5.19 -29.26
C MET A 7 -53.02 -6.16 -28.30
N ILE A 8 -53.37 -7.46 -28.36
CA ILE A 8 -52.69 -8.52 -27.60
C ILE A 8 -51.27 -8.76 -28.14
N PHE A 9 -51.07 -8.71 -29.46
CA PHE A 9 -49.75 -8.90 -30.06
C PHE A 9 -48.76 -7.77 -29.72
N ILE A 10 -49.24 -6.52 -29.63
CA ILE A 10 -48.41 -5.36 -29.27
C ILE A 10 -48.00 -5.41 -27.80
N SER A 11 -48.89 -5.89 -26.91
CA SER A 11 -48.59 -6.04 -25.47
C SER A 11 -47.53 -7.12 -25.20
N VAL A 12 -47.59 -8.25 -25.90
CA VAL A 12 -46.60 -9.34 -25.77
C VAL A 12 -45.23 -8.93 -26.33
N PHE A 13 -45.18 -8.14 -27.41
CA PHE A 13 -43.92 -7.65 -27.98
C PHE A 13 -43.28 -6.55 -27.12
N ALA A 14 -44.07 -5.70 -26.44
CA ALA A 14 -43.59 -4.71 -25.49
C ALA A 14 -42.98 -5.34 -24.22
N LEU A 15 -43.51 -6.49 -23.77
CA LEU A 15 -42.96 -7.26 -22.66
C LEU A 15 -41.66 -7.99 -23.01
N LEU A 16 -41.46 -8.35 -24.28
CA LEU A 16 -40.21 -8.95 -24.77
C LEU A 16 -39.10 -7.89 -24.95
N LEU A 17 -39.46 -6.65 -25.29
CA LEU A 17 -38.52 -5.54 -25.44
C LEU A 17 -38.05 -4.93 -24.10
N SER A 18 -38.78 -5.14 -23.00
CA SER A 18 -38.37 -4.71 -21.65
C SER A 18 -37.55 -5.75 -20.89
N SER A 19 -37.35 -6.96 -21.45
CA SER A 19 -36.63 -8.05 -20.78
C SER A 19 -35.10 -8.06 -21.00
N CYS A 20 -34.53 -7.06 -21.69
CA CYS A 20 -33.10 -7.02 -22.02
C CYS A 20 -32.30 -5.97 -21.23
N SER A 21 -32.83 -5.39 -20.14
CA SER A 21 -32.07 -4.40 -19.35
C SER A 21 -31.60 -4.87 -17.97
N ASN A 22 -31.91 -6.08 -17.51
CA ASN A 22 -31.50 -6.55 -16.18
C ASN A 22 -31.17 -8.06 -16.10
N PHE A 23 -30.46 -8.61 -17.09
CA PHE A 23 -29.91 -9.98 -17.03
C PHE A 23 -28.43 -10.02 -16.62
N THR A 24 -27.99 -9.06 -15.79
CA THR A 24 -26.66 -9.08 -15.14
C THR A 24 -26.69 -9.66 -13.72
N PHE A 25 -27.85 -10.06 -13.21
CA PHE A 25 -28.04 -10.47 -11.81
C PHE A 25 -27.57 -11.88 -11.46
N LEU A 26 -27.06 -12.67 -12.40
CA LEU A 26 -26.62 -14.05 -12.12
C LEU A 26 -25.11 -14.23 -11.93
N ASN A 27 -24.29 -13.19 -12.16
CA ASN A 27 -22.83 -13.21 -11.94
C ASN A 27 -22.28 -11.88 -11.38
N GLY A 28 -23.13 -10.99 -10.84
CA GLY A 28 -22.73 -9.65 -10.40
C GLY A 28 -21.99 -9.64 -9.07
N CYS A 29 -20.93 -8.85 -8.96
CA CYS A 29 -20.28 -8.55 -7.68
C CYS A 29 -21.31 -8.02 -6.66
N PRO A 30 -21.16 -8.32 -5.36
CA PRO A 30 -22.08 -7.84 -4.33
C PRO A 30 -22.00 -6.34 -4.05
N ASP A 31 -21.16 -5.59 -4.80
CA ASP A 31 -20.63 -4.30 -4.40
C ASP A 31 -20.91 -3.19 -5.41
N ALA A 32 -20.87 -1.94 -4.92
CA ALA A 32 -20.78 -0.74 -5.74
C ALA A 32 -19.41 -0.63 -6.44
N GLU A 33 -19.17 0.44 -7.20
CA GLU A 33 -17.85 0.73 -7.78
C GLU A 33 -16.79 0.75 -6.66
N ILE A 34 -15.74 -0.06 -6.82
CA ILE A 34 -14.68 -0.24 -5.83
C ILE A 34 -13.52 0.70 -6.17
N GLU A 35 -13.24 1.63 -5.27
CA GLU A 35 -12.00 2.41 -5.30
C GLU A 35 -10.88 1.60 -4.67
N TRP A 36 -9.85 1.29 -5.44
CA TRP A 36 -8.72 0.48 -4.99
C TRP A 36 -7.57 1.38 -4.53
N VAL A 37 -6.86 0.96 -3.48
CA VAL A 37 -5.48 1.42 -3.26
C VAL A 37 -4.62 0.85 -4.40
N ASP A 38 -3.67 1.61 -4.92
CA ASP A 38 -2.80 1.12 -5.99
C ASP A 38 -1.81 0.07 -5.44
N VAL A 39 -2.17 -1.20 -5.61
CA VAL A 39 -1.45 -2.34 -5.09
C VAL A 39 -1.11 -3.36 -6.17
N LEU A 40 -0.05 -4.12 -5.94
CA LEU A 40 0.45 -5.19 -6.79
C LEU A 40 0.88 -6.36 -5.89
N MET A 41 0.57 -7.60 -6.26
CA MET A 41 1.04 -8.77 -5.52
C MET A 41 1.90 -9.68 -6.38
N THR A 42 3.09 -10.02 -5.87
CA THR A 42 3.99 -11.00 -6.47
C THR A 42 4.86 -11.64 -5.40
N ASN A 43 5.23 -12.91 -5.59
CA ASN A 43 6.02 -13.70 -4.64
C ASN A 43 5.47 -13.66 -3.20
N ASP A 44 4.14 -13.68 -3.05
CA ASP A 44 3.40 -13.61 -1.79
C ASP A 44 3.62 -12.34 -0.96
N ILE A 45 4.12 -11.28 -1.62
CA ILE A 45 4.29 -9.95 -1.05
C ILE A 45 3.29 -9.01 -1.72
N LYS A 46 2.51 -8.30 -0.91
CA LYS A 46 1.67 -7.20 -1.39
C LYS A 46 2.50 -5.93 -1.34
N TYR A 47 2.60 -5.26 -2.46
CA TYR A 47 3.24 -3.95 -2.59
C TYR A 47 2.19 -2.89 -2.82
N GLU A 48 2.49 -1.68 -2.39
CA GLU A 48 1.66 -0.50 -2.52
C GLU A 48 2.46 0.60 -3.21
N HIS A 49 1.82 1.28 -4.16
CA HIS A 49 2.38 2.48 -4.75
C HIS A 49 2.19 3.63 -3.77
N HIS A 50 3.30 4.14 -3.25
CA HIS A 50 3.27 5.34 -2.42
C HIS A 50 3.37 6.58 -3.31
N PHE A 51 2.27 7.32 -3.42
CA PHE A 51 2.26 8.66 -3.97
C PHE A 51 2.86 9.61 -2.92
N LEU A 52 4.05 10.14 -3.18
CA LEU A 52 4.52 11.31 -2.44
C LEU A 52 3.90 12.54 -3.10
N GLU A 53 2.97 13.20 -2.42
CA GLU A 53 2.81 14.62 -2.70
C GLU A 53 4.14 15.30 -2.34
N PRO A 54 4.75 16.07 -3.26
CA PRO A 54 6.13 16.50 -3.12
C PRO A 54 6.22 17.52 -1.98
N ALA A 55 6.65 17.08 -0.81
CA ALA A 55 7.08 17.99 0.25
C ALA A 55 8.34 18.77 -0.14
N ASN A 56 9.04 18.37 -1.23
CA ASN A 56 10.00 19.20 -1.95
C ASN A 56 10.16 18.71 -3.39
N GLU A 57 9.99 19.63 -4.33
CA GLU A 57 10.20 19.48 -5.77
C GLU A 57 11.64 19.05 -6.10
N ASN A 58 11.81 18.26 -7.18
CA ASN A 58 13.05 18.07 -7.96
C ASN A 58 14.14 17.09 -7.47
N LEU A 59 13.87 16.12 -6.59
CA LEU A 59 14.81 14.99 -6.46
C LEU A 59 14.49 13.91 -7.51
N PRO A 60 15.35 13.67 -8.51
CA PRO A 60 15.10 12.64 -9.50
C PRO A 60 15.13 11.27 -8.82
N ILE A 61 13.99 10.59 -8.79
CA ILE A 61 13.94 9.17 -8.45
C ILE A 61 14.71 8.44 -9.55
N THR A 62 15.83 7.81 -9.18
CA THR A 62 16.64 7.05 -10.14
C THR A 62 16.26 5.59 -10.04
N ILE A 63 15.40 5.14 -10.96
CA ILE A 63 14.99 3.73 -11.04
C ILE A 63 15.74 3.05 -12.17
N GLU A 64 16.70 2.21 -11.82
CA GLU A 64 17.32 1.29 -12.78
C GLU A 64 16.64 -0.08 -12.65
N LYS A 65 15.80 -0.41 -13.63
CA LYS A 65 15.14 -1.72 -13.73
C LYS A 65 16.21 -2.82 -13.93
N GLY A 66 16.13 -3.87 -13.14
CA GLY A 66 16.99 -5.05 -13.24
C GLY A 66 16.29 -6.22 -13.95
N LYS A 67 16.46 -7.43 -13.40
CA LYS A 67 15.80 -8.65 -13.83
C LYS A 67 14.27 -8.54 -13.77
N GLU A 68 13.62 -9.17 -14.74
CA GLU A 68 12.18 -9.47 -14.71
C GLU A 68 11.85 -10.49 -13.60
N LEU A 69 10.87 -10.14 -12.78
CA LEU A 69 10.34 -10.97 -11.68
C LEU A 69 9.06 -11.69 -12.08
N GLY A 70 8.35 -11.18 -13.08
CA GLY A 70 7.09 -11.73 -13.58
C GLY A 70 6.27 -10.68 -14.31
N LYS A 71 4.98 -10.92 -14.44
CA LYS A 71 4.04 -10.01 -15.09
C LYS A 71 2.70 -9.98 -14.38
N VAL A 72 1.99 -8.88 -14.54
CA VAL A 72 0.59 -8.76 -14.15
C VAL A 72 -0.25 -9.70 -15.03
N THR A 73 -1.08 -10.51 -14.40
CA THR A 73 -1.98 -11.48 -15.06
C THR A 73 -3.44 -11.15 -14.83
N TYR A 74 -3.75 -10.24 -13.90
CA TYR A 74 -5.11 -9.86 -13.59
C TYR A 74 -5.18 -8.41 -13.08
N ARG A 75 -6.01 -7.58 -13.71
CA ARG A 75 -6.29 -6.21 -13.27
C ARG A 75 -7.58 -6.18 -12.46
N MET A 76 -7.51 -5.82 -11.19
CA MET A 76 -8.66 -5.85 -10.27
C MET A 76 -9.67 -4.74 -10.55
N ALA A 77 -9.21 -3.52 -10.88
CA ALA A 77 -10.11 -2.39 -11.11
C ALA A 77 -11.09 -2.66 -12.26
N GLY A 78 -12.37 -2.75 -11.94
CA GLY A 78 -13.44 -3.07 -12.91
C GLY A 78 -13.53 -4.55 -13.28
N SER A 79 -12.91 -5.45 -12.53
CA SER A 79 -13.01 -6.91 -12.74
C SER A 79 -13.17 -7.70 -11.45
N ALA A 80 -12.53 -7.28 -10.36
CA ALA A 80 -12.64 -7.92 -9.04
C ALA A 80 -13.82 -7.39 -8.23
N CYS A 81 -14.40 -8.26 -7.41
CA CYS A 81 -15.36 -7.89 -6.36
C CYS A 81 -14.64 -7.51 -5.06
N SER A 82 -15.34 -6.92 -4.08
CA SER A 82 -14.73 -6.44 -2.82
C SER A 82 -14.17 -7.55 -1.95
N ASN A 83 -14.72 -8.76 -2.09
CA ASN A 83 -14.27 -9.96 -1.40
C ASN A 83 -13.13 -10.70 -2.12
N HIS A 84 -12.59 -10.14 -3.21
CA HIS A 84 -11.46 -10.72 -3.92
C HIS A 84 -10.23 -10.79 -3.01
N LYS A 85 -9.59 -11.96 -3.00
CA LYS A 85 -8.34 -12.17 -2.26
C LYS A 85 -7.19 -12.09 -3.25
N MET A 86 -6.35 -11.07 -3.08
CA MET A 86 -5.19 -10.89 -3.94
C MET A 86 -4.30 -12.14 -3.98
N GLN A 87 -3.81 -12.43 -5.18
CA GLN A 87 -2.86 -13.50 -5.48
C GLN A 87 -1.71 -12.96 -6.34
N ASN A 88 -0.65 -13.74 -6.49
CA ASN A 88 0.49 -13.36 -7.32
C ASN A 88 0.06 -13.10 -8.77
N GLY A 89 0.46 -11.95 -9.32
CA GLY A 89 0.05 -11.48 -10.65
C GLY A 89 -1.15 -10.54 -10.65
N ASP A 90 -1.81 -10.33 -9.51
CA ASP A 90 -2.87 -9.33 -9.39
C ASP A 90 -2.30 -7.93 -9.20
N ALA A 91 -2.90 -6.95 -9.88
CA ALA A 91 -2.66 -5.54 -9.66
C ALA A 91 -3.98 -4.77 -9.64
N ALA A 92 -4.05 -3.70 -8.85
CA ALA A 92 -5.22 -2.82 -8.79
C ALA A 92 -5.47 -2.17 -10.16
N TYR A 93 -4.48 -1.45 -10.67
CA TYR A 93 -4.63 -0.60 -11.86
C TYR A 93 -3.76 -1.01 -13.05
N LEU A 94 -2.64 -1.70 -12.83
CA LEU A 94 -1.74 -2.11 -13.90
C LEU A 94 -2.44 -3.06 -14.88
N LYS A 95 -2.14 -2.90 -16.17
CA LYS A 95 -2.70 -3.73 -17.24
C LYS A 95 -2.12 -5.14 -17.19
N GLU A 96 -2.92 -6.11 -17.62
CA GLU A 96 -2.42 -7.46 -17.87
C GLU A 96 -1.27 -7.42 -18.89
N GLY A 97 -0.22 -8.19 -18.62
CA GLY A 97 1.01 -8.20 -19.41
C GLY A 97 2.06 -7.17 -18.97
N THR A 98 1.75 -6.23 -18.07
CA THR A 98 2.76 -5.32 -17.51
C THR A 98 3.85 -6.12 -16.80
N ILE A 99 5.11 -5.90 -17.19
CA ILE A 99 6.26 -6.59 -16.63
C ILE A 99 6.63 -5.96 -15.28
N ILE A 100 6.95 -6.83 -14.32
CA ILE A 100 7.41 -6.47 -12.98
C ILE A 100 8.92 -6.71 -12.92
N PHE A 101 9.67 -5.71 -12.49
CA PHE A 101 11.12 -5.71 -12.42
C PHE A 101 11.62 -5.54 -10.99
N GLU A 102 12.77 -6.12 -10.70
CA GLU A 102 13.58 -5.67 -9.56
C GLU A 102 14.12 -4.26 -9.82
N ILE A 103 14.46 -3.56 -8.75
CA ILE A 103 15.21 -2.31 -8.82
C ILE A 103 16.65 -2.62 -8.42
N LYS A 104 17.62 -2.33 -9.29
CA LYS A 104 19.02 -2.68 -9.04
C LYS A 104 19.53 -2.05 -7.74
N GLY A 105 20.23 -2.86 -6.94
CA GLY A 105 20.77 -2.45 -5.65
C GLY A 105 19.76 -2.48 -4.50
N TYR A 106 18.51 -2.85 -4.74
CA TYR A 106 17.47 -2.96 -3.73
C TYR A 106 16.90 -4.38 -3.64
N PRO A 107 16.61 -4.88 -2.43
CA PRO A 107 16.00 -6.19 -2.25
C PRO A 107 14.55 -6.17 -2.75
N THR A 108 14.16 -7.19 -3.50
CA THR A 108 12.80 -7.31 -4.04
C THR A 108 11.75 -7.41 -2.94
N SER A 109 12.12 -7.91 -1.75
CA SER A 109 11.21 -7.94 -0.59
C SER A 109 10.88 -6.55 -0.02
N LEU A 110 11.62 -5.50 -0.40
CA LEU A 110 11.35 -4.12 -0.02
C LEU A 110 10.61 -3.37 -1.13
N ILE A 111 11.09 -3.48 -2.37
CA ILE A 111 10.68 -2.57 -3.44
C ILE A 111 10.84 -3.19 -4.83
N ILE A 112 9.88 -2.90 -5.71
CA ILE A 112 9.85 -3.36 -7.10
C ILE A 112 9.38 -2.23 -8.02
N ALA A 113 9.61 -2.38 -9.32
CA ALA A 113 9.12 -1.47 -10.34
C ALA A 113 8.17 -2.20 -11.30
N ALA A 114 7.10 -1.54 -11.70
CA ALA A 114 6.21 -2.02 -12.76
C ALA A 114 5.71 -0.80 -13.55
N ASP A 115 5.78 -0.89 -14.88
CA ASP A 115 5.66 0.29 -15.75
C ASP A 115 6.64 1.40 -15.31
N ASP A 116 6.22 2.66 -15.22
CA ASP A 116 7.05 3.76 -14.69
C ASP A 116 6.80 4.05 -13.20
N ALA A 117 6.10 3.15 -12.51
CA ALA A 117 5.77 3.25 -11.09
C ALA A 117 6.64 2.35 -10.21
N VAL A 118 6.74 2.75 -8.95
CA VAL A 118 7.53 2.07 -7.91
C VAL A 118 6.58 1.63 -6.81
N TYR A 119 6.70 0.37 -6.40
CA TYR A 119 5.86 -0.21 -5.37
C TYR A 119 6.72 -0.67 -4.20
N VAL A 120 6.36 -0.27 -2.98
CA VAL A 120 7.05 -0.66 -1.75
C VAL A 120 6.23 -1.75 -1.08
N ALA A 121 6.91 -2.72 -0.46
CA ALA A 121 6.25 -3.77 0.29
C ALA A 121 5.31 -3.16 1.33
N ASN A 122 4.15 -3.78 1.50
CA ASN A 122 3.14 -3.41 2.50
C ASN A 122 2.90 -4.60 3.42
N THR A 123 2.80 -5.81 2.87
CA THR A 123 2.72 -7.05 3.64
C THR A 123 3.55 -8.17 3.02
N ASN A 124 4.12 -9.03 3.87
CA ASN A 124 4.83 -10.24 3.48
C ASN A 124 4.49 -11.34 4.49
N LYS A 125 3.79 -12.39 4.06
CA LYS A 125 3.33 -13.48 4.96
C LYS A 125 4.48 -14.26 5.60
N ASN A 126 5.66 -14.22 5.00
CA ASN A 126 6.84 -14.91 5.49
C ASN A 126 7.67 -14.06 6.45
N ALA A 127 7.41 -12.76 6.54
CA ALA A 127 8.11 -11.85 7.44
C ALA A 127 7.57 -11.98 8.87
N LYS A 128 8.49 -12.17 9.82
CA LYS A 128 8.26 -12.23 11.26
C LYS A 128 8.79 -11.01 11.98
N THR A 129 9.72 -10.29 11.35
CA THR A 129 10.27 -9.04 11.87
C THR A 129 10.08 -7.89 10.89
N ALA A 130 10.13 -6.67 11.40
CA ALA A 130 10.08 -5.48 10.57
C ALA A 130 11.29 -5.38 9.63
N GLY A 131 12.46 -5.93 10.00
CA GLY A 131 13.63 -6.03 9.11
C GLY A 131 13.45 -7.03 7.96
N GLU A 132 12.68 -8.11 8.16
CA GLU A 132 12.34 -9.06 7.10
C GLU A 132 11.30 -8.48 6.11
N LEU A 133 10.39 -7.63 6.59
CA LEU A 133 9.43 -6.91 5.76
C LEU A 133 10.07 -5.69 5.06
N TYR A 134 10.94 -4.97 5.76
CA TYR A 134 11.64 -3.77 5.29
C TYR A 134 13.15 -3.90 5.48
N PRO A 135 13.84 -4.70 4.65
CA PRO A 135 15.28 -4.86 4.73
C PRO A 135 15.98 -3.58 4.24
N MET A 136 16.19 -2.65 5.19
CA MET A 136 16.62 -1.27 4.93
C MET A 136 18.11 -1.03 5.21
N ASP A 137 18.90 -2.06 5.56
CA ASP A 137 20.32 -1.92 5.91
C ASP A 137 21.09 -1.15 4.83
N LYS A 138 21.67 0.00 5.22
CA LYS A 138 22.42 0.93 4.34
C LYS A 138 21.65 1.51 3.16
N LEU A 139 20.34 1.26 3.04
CA LEU A 139 19.51 1.76 1.95
C LEU A 139 18.86 3.11 2.26
N VAL A 140 18.79 3.48 3.55
CA VAL A 140 18.09 4.68 4.02
C VAL A 140 19.02 5.88 4.05
N LYS A 141 18.63 6.90 3.28
CA LYS A 141 19.28 8.21 3.24
C LYS A 141 18.89 9.02 4.46
N ASN A 142 17.60 9.22 4.68
CA ASN A 142 17.05 10.03 5.78
C ASN A 142 15.72 9.46 6.30
N ILE A 143 15.38 9.86 7.53
CA ILE A 143 14.06 9.66 8.12
C ILE A 143 13.53 11.03 8.53
N TYR A 144 12.29 11.31 8.20
CA TYR A 144 11.63 12.58 8.51
C TYR A 144 10.40 12.36 9.37
N PHE A 145 10.06 13.35 10.19
CA PHE A 145 8.68 13.51 10.62
C PHE A 145 7.91 14.30 9.58
N GLU A 146 6.69 13.86 9.31
CA GLU A 146 5.74 14.59 8.49
C GLU A 146 4.60 15.14 9.33
N SER A 147 4.10 16.29 8.92
CA SER A 147 2.86 16.88 9.41
C SER A 147 1.68 15.94 9.14
N THR A 148 0.87 15.68 10.15
CA THR A 148 -0.36 14.90 9.99
C THR A 148 -1.48 15.70 9.31
N GLU A 149 -1.30 17.01 9.12
CA GLU A 149 -2.30 17.90 8.50
C GLU A 149 -2.12 17.99 6.99
N ASP A 150 -0.89 18.15 6.52
CA ASP A 150 -0.58 18.42 5.11
C ASP A 150 0.56 17.54 4.54
N GLY A 151 1.07 16.58 5.31
CA GLY A 151 2.07 15.63 4.86
C GLY A 151 3.47 16.21 4.63
N LYS A 152 3.70 17.50 4.88
CA LYS A 152 5.02 18.11 4.67
C LYS A 152 6.03 17.57 5.68
N ARG A 153 7.27 17.37 5.22
CA ARG A 153 8.42 17.09 6.09
C ARG A 153 8.66 18.29 7.02
N ILE A 154 8.54 18.08 8.32
CA ILE A 154 8.69 19.11 9.36
C ILE A 154 9.97 18.95 10.17
N HIS A 155 10.61 17.79 10.11
CA HIS A 155 11.85 17.52 10.82
C HIS A 155 12.63 16.39 10.19
N THR A 156 13.95 16.47 10.24
CA THR A 156 14.85 15.40 9.78
C THR A 156 15.54 14.80 10.99
N PHE A 157 15.55 13.47 11.09
CA PHE A 157 16.28 12.78 12.15
C PHE A 157 17.77 13.12 12.08
N SER A 158 18.41 13.31 13.23
CA SER A 158 19.87 13.36 13.30
C SER A 158 20.47 12.03 12.83
N GLN A 159 21.72 12.05 12.33
CA GLN A 159 22.40 10.84 11.87
C GLN A 159 22.46 9.76 12.97
N SER A 160 22.77 10.15 14.22
CA SER A 160 22.80 9.23 15.37
C SER A 160 21.44 8.60 15.67
N SER A 161 20.35 9.36 15.55
CA SER A 161 19.00 8.85 15.77
C SER A 161 18.55 7.95 14.64
N LYS A 162 18.88 8.29 13.38
CA LYS A 162 18.63 7.41 12.23
C LYS A 162 19.32 6.06 12.44
N ASP A 163 20.59 6.05 12.80
CA ASP A 163 21.36 4.81 13.00
C ASP A 163 20.79 3.97 14.16
N THR A 164 20.43 4.63 15.26
CA THR A 164 19.79 3.97 16.42
C THR A 164 18.43 3.39 16.05
N PHE A 165 17.62 4.15 15.31
CA PHE A 165 16.31 3.71 14.85
C PHE A 165 16.44 2.49 13.94
N LEU A 166 17.29 2.54 12.91
CA LEU A 166 17.44 1.45 11.95
C LEU A 166 17.95 0.16 12.59
N ALA A 167 18.91 0.28 13.53
CA ALA A 167 19.42 -0.86 14.27
C ALA A 167 18.32 -1.51 15.13
N ALA A 168 17.51 -0.70 15.84
CA ALA A 168 16.42 -1.21 16.67
C ALA A 168 15.23 -1.73 15.85
N PHE A 169 14.99 -1.15 14.68
CA PHE A 169 13.86 -1.44 13.80
C PHE A 169 13.93 -2.87 13.25
N ASN A 170 15.13 -3.34 12.91
CA ASN A 170 15.32 -4.64 12.27
C ASN A 170 14.72 -5.81 13.07
N ASP A 171 14.78 -5.71 14.40
CA ASP A 171 14.43 -6.79 15.32
C ASP A 171 13.00 -6.69 15.87
N LEU A 172 12.21 -5.69 15.44
CA LEU A 172 10.84 -5.53 15.90
C LEU A 172 9.99 -6.69 15.40
N LYS A 173 9.28 -7.35 16.31
CA LYS A 173 8.37 -8.43 15.96
C LYS A 173 7.13 -7.88 15.26
N LEU A 174 6.67 -8.61 14.26
CA LEU A 174 5.39 -8.36 13.62
C LEU A 174 4.30 -9.15 14.34
N GLU A 175 3.24 -8.45 14.71
CA GLU A 175 1.98 -9.02 15.18
C GLU A 175 0.91 -8.88 14.09
N ASP A 176 -0.12 -9.71 14.19
CA ASP A 176 -1.27 -9.64 13.31
C ASP A 176 -2.02 -8.30 13.52
N ALA A 177 -2.30 -7.61 12.41
CA ALA A 177 -2.90 -6.28 12.46
C ALA A 177 -4.29 -6.28 13.12
N GLN A 178 -5.09 -7.34 12.94
CA GLN A 178 -6.41 -7.43 13.57
C GLN A 178 -6.28 -7.54 15.09
N SER A 179 -5.33 -8.33 15.57
CA SER A 179 -5.04 -8.45 17.01
C SER A 179 -4.67 -7.09 17.63
N LEU A 180 -3.87 -6.29 16.94
CA LEU A 180 -3.51 -4.93 17.40
C LEU A 180 -4.71 -3.97 17.42
N ILE A 181 -5.64 -4.09 16.47
CA ILE A 181 -6.87 -3.31 16.44
C ILE A 181 -7.76 -3.70 17.62
N ASP A 182 -7.96 -5.00 17.84
CA ASP A 182 -8.82 -5.52 18.92
C ASP A 182 -8.30 -5.12 20.31
N GLU A 183 -6.97 -4.97 20.44
CA GLU A 183 -6.31 -4.49 21.67
C GLU A 183 -6.24 -2.95 21.78
N GLY A 184 -6.75 -2.20 20.80
CA GLY A 184 -6.71 -0.73 20.78
C GLY A 184 -5.30 -0.15 20.62
N LYS A 185 -4.33 -0.93 20.10
CA LYS A 185 -2.94 -0.49 19.91
C LYS A 185 -2.76 0.41 18.69
N LEU A 186 -3.74 0.54 17.81
CA LEU A 186 -3.70 1.41 16.64
C LEU A 186 -4.57 2.67 16.81
N GLU A 187 -4.63 3.19 18.04
CA GLU A 187 -5.36 4.39 18.41
C GLU A 187 -4.48 5.44 19.12
N GLY A 188 -4.96 6.69 19.19
CA GLY A 188 -4.27 7.78 19.90
C GLY A 188 -3.39 8.66 19.03
N THR A 189 -2.29 9.15 19.61
CA THR A 189 -1.41 10.13 18.98
C THR A 189 -0.62 9.52 17.82
N ARG A 190 -0.83 10.08 16.62
CA ARG A 190 -0.25 9.60 15.35
C ARG A 190 0.99 10.40 14.97
N ILE A 191 2.01 9.69 14.50
CA ILE A 191 3.24 10.26 13.96
C ILE A 191 3.47 9.63 12.58
N PHE A 192 3.68 10.49 11.59
CA PHE A 192 4.07 10.08 10.25
C PHE A 192 5.59 10.14 10.12
N LEU A 193 6.18 8.99 9.82
CA LEU A 193 7.60 8.83 9.53
C LEU A 193 7.77 8.63 8.04
N ASP A 194 8.45 9.53 7.35
CA ASP A 194 8.85 9.34 5.95
C ASP A 194 10.26 8.78 5.89
N ILE A 195 10.41 7.63 5.26
CA ILE A 195 11.69 6.94 5.10
C ILE A 195 12.14 7.15 3.66
N GLU A 196 13.21 7.92 3.46
CA GLU A 196 13.81 8.18 2.16
C GLU A 196 14.98 7.23 1.91
N LEU A 197 14.92 6.50 0.81
CA LEU A 197 15.97 5.61 0.32
C LEU A 197 17.01 6.39 -0.50
N ASN A 198 18.21 5.81 -0.65
CA ASN A 198 19.32 6.42 -1.40
C ASN A 198 19.00 6.74 -2.88
N ASN A 199 18.04 6.04 -3.50
CA ASN A 199 17.59 6.26 -4.88
C ASN A 199 16.48 7.33 -5.01
N GLY A 200 16.11 7.98 -3.90
CA GLY A 200 15.11 9.05 -3.86
C GLY A 200 13.67 8.56 -3.65
N VAL A 201 13.41 7.24 -3.68
CA VAL A 201 12.11 6.71 -3.27
C VAL A 201 11.92 7.01 -1.79
N SER A 202 10.76 7.52 -1.40
CA SER A 202 10.37 7.57 0.00
C SER A 202 8.98 7.01 0.24
N PHE A 203 8.73 6.59 1.48
CA PHE A 203 7.48 5.99 1.87
C PHE A 203 7.14 6.28 3.33
N ARG A 204 5.86 6.50 3.59
CA ARG A 204 5.35 6.83 4.92
C ARG A 204 5.13 5.58 5.76
N ARG A 205 5.48 5.66 7.04
CA ARG A 205 5.09 4.74 8.10
C ARG A 205 4.34 5.50 9.19
N LEU A 206 3.10 5.06 9.44
CA LEU A 206 2.32 5.53 10.58
C LEU A 206 2.73 4.77 11.85
N TYR A 207 3.02 5.54 12.90
CA TYR A 207 3.38 5.10 14.23
C TYR A 207 2.47 5.77 15.28
N TRP A 208 1.97 4.99 16.23
CA TRP A 208 1.21 5.48 17.39
C TRP A 208 2.13 5.56 18.60
N SER A 209 2.33 6.78 19.13
CA SER A 209 3.26 7.00 20.24
C SER A 209 2.82 6.39 21.56
N ASP A 210 1.51 6.27 21.75
CA ASP A 210 0.91 5.88 23.01
C ASP A 210 1.11 4.38 23.25
N SER A 211 0.92 3.58 22.20
CA SER A 211 1.11 2.13 22.17
C SER A 211 2.48 1.67 21.66
N ASN A 212 3.33 2.57 21.18
CA ASN A 212 4.61 2.25 20.53
C ASN A 212 4.44 1.26 19.36
N THR A 213 3.44 1.46 18.51
CA THR A 213 3.05 0.47 17.48
C THR A 213 3.03 1.12 16.09
N PHE A 214 3.43 0.36 15.06
CA PHE A 214 3.34 0.75 13.65
C PHE A 214 2.14 0.10 12.96
N HIS A 215 1.56 0.78 11.97
CA HIS A 215 0.36 0.29 11.23
C HIS A 215 0.55 -1.02 10.48
N PHE A 216 1.79 -1.41 10.19
CA PHE A 216 2.11 -2.67 9.51
C PHE A 216 2.34 -3.85 10.46
N GLY A 217 2.01 -3.70 11.74
CA GLY A 217 2.05 -4.79 12.71
C GLY A 217 3.28 -4.81 13.63
N ALA A 218 4.26 -3.93 13.44
CA ALA A 218 5.43 -3.91 14.32
C ALA A 218 5.14 -3.22 15.65
N ILE A 219 5.51 -3.87 16.75
CA ILE A 219 5.57 -3.22 18.06
C ILE A 219 7.00 -2.77 18.32
N GLY A 220 7.17 -1.46 18.55
CA GLY A 220 8.43 -0.84 18.92
C GLY A 220 8.96 -1.37 20.25
N ASN A 221 10.28 -1.39 20.37
CA ASN A 221 10.97 -1.60 21.65
C ASN A 221 11.26 -0.24 22.33
N ASP A 222 11.90 -0.28 23.50
CA ASP A 222 12.27 0.92 24.24
C ASP A 222 13.17 1.86 23.42
N LYS A 223 14.07 1.30 22.58
CA LYS A 223 14.97 2.10 21.75
C LYS A 223 14.23 2.88 20.67
N ILE A 224 13.23 2.29 20.03
CA ILE A 224 12.34 2.99 19.09
C ILE A 224 11.60 4.13 19.81
N LYS A 225 11.03 3.86 20.98
CA LYS A 225 10.30 4.87 21.76
C LYS A 225 11.21 6.02 22.20
N GLU A 226 12.39 5.71 22.72
CA GLU A 226 13.40 6.67 23.14
C GLU A 226 13.83 7.57 21.98
N VAL A 227 14.19 7.00 20.83
CA VAL A 227 14.71 7.77 19.69
C VAL A 227 13.64 8.65 19.06
N ILE A 228 12.41 8.16 18.91
CA ILE A 228 11.30 8.97 18.39
C ILE A 228 11.01 10.13 19.35
N ASN A 229 10.91 9.86 20.66
CA ASN A 229 10.64 10.91 21.64
C ASN A 229 11.76 11.96 21.71
N TYR A 230 13.02 11.54 21.58
CA TYR A 230 14.15 12.45 21.51
C TYR A 230 14.02 13.40 20.32
N GLU A 231 13.75 12.89 19.12
CA GLU A 231 13.58 13.72 17.93
C GLU A 231 12.33 14.62 18.02
N LEU A 232 11.23 14.14 18.58
CA LEU A 232 10.03 14.96 18.85
C LEU A 232 10.31 16.12 19.82
N SER A 233 11.20 15.93 20.78
CA SER A 233 11.58 17.00 21.71
C SER A 233 12.42 18.10 21.03
N ASN A 234 13.11 17.76 19.94
CA ASN A 234 13.91 18.70 19.15
C ASN A 234 13.08 19.44 18.08
N LEU A 235 11.93 18.89 17.68
CA LEU A 235 10.92 19.58 16.87
C LEU A 235 10.36 20.85 17.53
N LYS A 236 10.30 20.88 18.88
CA LYS A 236 9.66 21.94 19.67
C LYS A 236 10.61 23.07 20.07
N LYS A 237 11.88 23.01 19.64
CA LYS A 237 12.90 24.03 19.91
C LYS A 237 13.11 24.89 18.67
#